data_AF-W7B755-F1
#
_entry.id   AF-W7B755-F1
#
_cell.length_a   1.000
_cell.length_b   1.000
_cell.length_c   1.000
_cell.angle_alpha   90.00
_cell.angle_beta   90.00
_cell.angle_gamma   90.00
#
_symmetry.space_group_name_H-M   'P 1'
#
loop_
_entity.id
_entity.type
_entity.pdbx_description
1 polymer ?
#
loop_
_entity_poly.entity_id
_entity_poly.type
_entity_poly.pdbx_seq_one_letter_code
_entity_poly.pdbx_strand_id
1 'polypeptide(L)'
;MVQGALIAATSSEAELSKLMENTFRDVNIGLANELVKIGMDLQIDALKVIEMANCHPRVNLHSPGPGVGGHCLAVDPYFVAAASPDFSPLIQTARAINAFMPEFVVELTEKLMQDAPTKKVTVFGLTYKGNIDDIRESPAMEIVALLEARGYEVAKHDPHVVSGDLSMNEACVDSSLILVLTDHSEFIDIASEATARMAIPRMLDTKNIVKTTAENVTRMHLGNVHLHTPFRKTAQI
;
A
#
# COMPACT_ATOMS: atom_id res chain seq x y z
N MET A 1 -12.68 -26.25 11.21
CA MET A 1 -12.02 -26.27 12.53
C MET A 1 -10.52 -26.19 12.29
N VAL A 2 -9.83 -25.23 12.90
CA VAL A 2 -8.36 -25.14 12.77
C VAL A 2 -7.76 -26.21 13.68
N GLN A 3 -6.90 -27.06 13.14
CA GLN A 3 -6.18 -28.10 13.88
C GLN A 3 -4.84 -27.50 14.33
N GLY A 4 -4.58 -27.44 15.64
CA GLY A 4 -3.38 -26.83 16.21
C GLY A 4 -2.86 -27.60 17.41
N ALA A 5 -1.53 -27.63 17.59
CA ALA A 5 -0.89 -28.20 18.76
C ALA A 5 -0.92 -27.20 19.93
N LEU A 6 -1.24 -27.68 21.14
CA LEU A 6 -1.10 -26.89 22.37
C LEU A 6 0.35 -26.97 22.85
N ILE A 7 1.02 -25.83 22.93
CA ILE A 7 2.41 -25.72 23.39
C ILE A 7 2.37 -25.12 24.81
N ALA A 8 2.99 -25.80 25.77
CA ALA A 8 3.13 -25.27 27.13
C ALA A 8 4.19 -24.16 27.16
N ALA A 9 3.87 -23.04 27.81
CA ALA A 9 4.73 -21.87 27.92
C ALA A 9 4.41 -21.09 29.21
N THR A 10 5.37 -20.29 29.67
CA THR A 10 5.13 -19.24 30.66
C THR A 10 4.31 -18.09 30.04
N SER A 11 3.74 -17.21 30.88
CA SER A 11 2.98 -16.05 30.39
C SER A 11 3.83 -15.15 29.49
N SER A 12 5.07 -14.83 29.89
CA SER A 12 5.95 -13.94 29.13
C SER A 12 6.41 -14.54 27.81
N GLU A 13 6.61 -15.86 27.74
CA GLU A 13 6.92 -16.56 26.48
C GLU A 13 5.74 -16.48 25.50
N ALA A 14 4.51 -16.70 25.99
CA ALA A 14 3.31 -16.62 25.17
C ALA A 14 3.04 -15.19 24.66
N GLU A 15 3.20 -14.19 25.52
CA GLU A 15 3.03 -12.77 25.17
C GLU A 15 4.04 -12.33 24.10
N LEU A 16 5.33 -12.61 24.32
CA LEU A 16 6.36 -12.24 23.35
C LEU A 16 6.19 -13.00 22.03
N SER A 17 5.84 -14.29 22.07
CA SER A 17 5.54 -15.06 20.87
C SER A 17 4.47 -14.37 20.02
N LYS A 18 3.40 -13.85 20.65
CA LYS A 18 2.33 -13.20 19.91
C LYS A 18 2.76 -11.88 19.28
N LEU A 19 3.50 -11.05 20.02
CA LEU A 19 4.05 -9.79 19.50
C LEU A 19 5.05 -10.06 18.35
N MET A 20 5.81 -11.15 18.44
CA MET A 20 6.78 -11.53 17.41
C MET A 20 6.14 -12.02 16.11
N GLU A 21 4.93 -12.59 16.13
CA GLU A 21 4.20 -12.91 14.89
C GLU A 21 3.90 -11.65 14.06
N ASN A 22 3.42 -10.59 14.73
CA ASN A 22 3.11 -9.32 14.07
C ASN A 22 4.39 -8.55 13.73
N THR A 23 5.41 -8.59 14.59
CA THR A 23 6.73 -8.01 14.30
C THR A 23 7.39 -8.66 13.09
N PHE A 24 7.33 -10.00 12.96
CA PHE A 24 7.83 -10.70 11.78
C PHE A 24 7.15 -10.21 10.51
N ARG A 25 5.82 -10.13 10.52
CA ARG A 25 5.04 -9.64 9.38
C ARG A 25 5.41 -8.19 9.03
N ASP A 26 5.49 -7.32 10.04
CA ASP A 26 5.78 -5.91 9.83
C ASP A 26 7.19 -5.66 9.27
N VAL A 27 8.19 -6.35 9.83
CA VAL A 27 9.59 -6.26 9.36
C VAL A 27 9.70 -6.74 7.91
N ASN A 28 9.01 -7.82 7.54
CA ASN A 28 9.04 -8.32 6.17
C ASN A 28 8.27 -7.43 5.19
N ILE A 29 7.21 -6.74 5.63
CA ILE A 29 6.55 -5.70 4.81
C ILE A 29 7.50 -4.50 4.65
N GLY A 30 8.24 -4.12 5.70
CA GLY A 30 9.32 -3.13 5.66
C GLY A 30 10.34 -3.43 4.59
N LEU A 31 10.85 -4.66 4.58
CA LEU A 31 11.79 -5.13 3.57
C LEU A 31 11.19 -5.07 2.15
N ALA A 32 9.93 -5.48 1.96
CA ALA A 32 9.28 -5.43 0.66
C ALA A 32 9.07 -3.98 0.16
N ASN A 33 8.69 -3.07 1.06
CA ASN A 33 8.53 -1.65 0.76
C ASN A 33 9.86 -0.97 0.43
N GLU A 34 10.94 -1.32 1.14
CA GLU A 34 12.29 -0.85 0.80
C GLU A 34 12.73 -1.37 -0.59
N LEU A 35 12.43 -2.63 -0.91
CA LEU A 35 12.72 -3.21 -2.21
C LEU A 35 12.01 -2.49 -3.36
N VAL A 36 10.79 -1.97 -3.16
CA VAL A 36 10.11 -1.11 -4.15
C VAL A 36 10.93 0.14 -4.44
N LYS A 37 11.43 0.83 -3.41
CA LYS A 37 12.25 2.05 -3.57
C LYS A 37 13.57 1.74 -4.28
N ILE A 38 14.22 0.63 -3.92
CA ILE A 38 15.42 0.13 -4.61
C ILE A 38 15.10 -0.19 -6.08
N GLY A 39 13.99 -0.88 -6.35
CA GLY A 39 13.55 -1.19 -7.70
C GLY A 39 13.31 0.07 -8.53
N MET A 40 12.79 1.15 -7.93
CA MET A 40 12.66 2.42 -8.61
C MET A 40 14.01 3.07 -8.97
N ASP A 41 14.98 3.05 -8.05
CA ASP A 41 16.32 3.60 -8.28
C ASP A 41 17.08 2.81 -9.36
N LEU A 42 16.99 1.49 -9.31
CA LEU A 42 17.65 0.59 -10.23
C LEU A 42 16.88 0.36 -11.55
N GLN A 43 15.67 0.92 -11.67
CA GLN A 43 14.76 0.70 -12.80
C GLN A 43 14.45 -0.80 -13.01
N ILE A 44 14.15 -1.51 -11.92
CA ILE A 44 13.83 -2.94 -11.86
C ILE A 44 12.42 -3.11 -11.30
N ASP A 45 11.68 -4.06 -11.87
CA ASP A 45 10.35 -4.45 -11.37
C ASP A 45 10.46 -5.24 -10.06
N ALA A 46 10.29 -4.54 -8.94
CA ALA A 46 10.38 -5.11 -7.59
C ALA A 46 9.38 -6.26 -7.35
N LEU A 47 8.20 -6.23 -7.98
CA LEU A 47 7.18 -7.27 -7.80
C LEU A 47 7.60 -8.56 -8.52
N LYS A 48 8.22 -8.46 -9.70
CA LYS A 48 8.83 -9.61 -10.37
C LYS A 48 10.02 -10.16 -9.58
N VAL A 49 10.83 -9.29 -8.96
CA VAL A 49 11.92 -9.74 -8.07
C VAL A 49 11.37 -10.54 -6.89
N ILE A 50 10.31 -10.06 -6.24
CA ILE A 50 9.62 -10.78 -5.16
C ILE A 50 9.11 -12.14 -5.64
N GLU A 51 8.43 -12.17 -6.79
CA GLU A 51 7.93 -13.41 -7.39
C GLU A 51 9.05 -14.44 -7.62
N MET A 52 10.13 -14.03 -8.28
CA MET A 52 11.28 -14.91 -8.57
C MET A 52 12.00 -15.36 -7.31
N ALA A 53 12.21 -14.46 -6.34
CA ALA A 53 12.89 -14.79 -5.09
C ALA A 53 12.10 -15.79 -4.25
N ASN A 54 10.76 -15.67 -4.24
CA ASN A 54 9.86 -16.57 -3.53
C ASN A 54 9.77 -17.98 -4.15
N CYS A 55 10.38 -18.23 -5.32
CA CYS A 55 10.57 -19.60 -5.82
C CYS A 55 11.57 -20.40 -4.96
N HIS A 56 12.41 -19.75 -4.16
CA HIS A 56 13.34 -20.44 -3.27
C HIS A 56 12.61 -20.95 -2.01
N PRO A 57 12.78 -22.23 -1.59
CA PRO A 57 11.93 -22.88 -0.57
C PRO A 57 12.05 -22.31 0.85
N ARG A 58 12.98 -21.39 1.09
CA ARG A 58 13.20 -20.74 2.40
C ARG A 58 13.04 -19.22 2.34
N VAL A 59 12.56 -18.69 1.20
CA VAL A 59 12.33 -17.26 1.01
C VAL A 59 10.83 -17.03 0.87
N ASN A 60 10.32 -16.07 1.63
CA ASN A 60 8.91 -15.68 1.59
C ASN A 60 8.78 -14.17 1.84
N LEU A 61 9.26 -13.38 0.88
CA LEU A 61 9.09 -11.94 0.85
C LEU A 61 7.61 -11.59 0.82
N HIS A 62 7.22 -10.67 1.70
CA HIS A 62 5.86 -10.17 1.78
C HIS A 62 5.57 -9.19 0.64
N SER A 63 4.29 -8.83 0.47
CA SER A 63 3.90 -7.85 -0.53
C SER A 63 4.14 -6.43 -0.01
N PRO A 64 4.67 -5.51 -0.83
CA PRO A 64 4.70 -4.09 -0.51
C PRO A 64 3.29 -3.51 -0.58
N GLY A 65 3.12 -2.28 -0.10
CA GLY A 65 1.83 -1.61 -0.12
C GLY A 65 1.89 -0.13 0.25
N PRO A 66 0.72 0.53 0.37
CA PRO A 66 0.63 1.95 0.67
C PRO A 66 0.99 2.30 2.12
N GLY A 67 1.21 1.30 2.96
CA GLY A 67 1.50 1.43 4.38
C GLY A 67 1.05 0.19 5.13
N VAL A 68 1.16 0.26 6.45
CA VAL A 68 0.72 -0.79 7.37
C VAL A 68 -0.23 -0.15 8.37
N GLY A 69 -1.46 -0.67 8.44
CA GLY A 69 -2.49 -0.17 9.33
C GLY A 69 -3.12 -1.24 10.22
N GLY A 70 -4.19 -0.85 10.88
CA GLY A 70 -4.96 -1.70 11.79
C GLY A 70 -4.36 -1.81 13.19
N HIS A 71 -5.17 -2.30 14.13
CA HIS A 71 -4.90 -2.17 15.57
C HIS A 71 -3.71 -2.97 16.11
N CYS A 72 -3.37 -4.10 15.49
CA CYS A 72 -2.31 -4.97 16.00
C CYS A 72 -0.99 -4.75 15.25
N LEU A 73 -1.00 -4.89 13.92
CA LEU A 73 0.22 -4.93 13.13
C LEU A 73 1.01 -3.61 13.17
N ALA A 74 0.32 -2.48 13.22
CA ALA A 74 0.94 -1.17 13.31
C ALA A 74 1.50 -0.84 14.71
N VAL A 75 1.01 -1.52 15.77
CA VAL A 75 1.26 -1.15 17.17
C VAL A 75 2.17 -2.14 17.89
N ASP A 76 1.99 -3.45 17.68
CA ASP A 76 2.74 -4.50 18.38
C ASP A 76 4.28 -4.36 18.29
N PRO A 77 4.86 -3.99 17.13
CA PRO A 77 6.30 -3.77 17.04
C PRO A 77 6.81 -2.62 17.93
N TYR A 78 5.98 -1.60 18.20
CA TYR A 78 6.34 -0.53 19.13
C TYR A 78 6.40 -1.02 20.57
N PHE A 79 5.55 -1.96 20.99
CA PHE A 79 5.65 -2.54 22.34
C PHE A 79 6.97 -3.30 22.52
N VAL A 80 7.37 -4.10 21.52
CA VAL A 80 8.65 -4.82 21.55
C VAL A 80 9.83 -3.83 21.56
N ALA A 81 9.79 -2.81 20.70
CA ALA A 81 10.84 -1.82 20.62
C ALA A 81 10.94 -0.95 21.90
N ALA A 82 9.82 -0.54 22.49
CA ALA A 82 9.80 0.24 23.72
C ALA A 82 10.28 -0.56 24.94
N ALA A 83 10.01 -1.88 24.97
CA ALA A 83 10.49 -2.76 26.03
C ALA A 83 12.00 -3.01 25.96
N SER A 84 12.61 -2.92 24.77
CA SER A 84 14.03 -3.17 24.55
C SER A 84 14.60 -2.32 23.40
N PRO A 85 14.72 -0.99 23.58
CA PRO A 85 15.05 -0.06 22.50
C PRO A 85 16.46 -0.28 21.94
N ASP A 86 17.44 -0.50 22.80
CA ASP A 86 18.84 -0.70 22.41
C ASP A 86 19.05 -1.99 21.60
N PHE A 87 18.15 -2.97 21.72
CA PHE A 87 18.22 -4.26 21.05
C PHE A 87 17.20 -4.44 19.92
N SER A 88 16.49 -3.38 19.52
CA SER A 88 15.45 -3.43 18.49
C SER A 88 15.64 -2.51 17.26
N PRO A 89 16.87 -2.17 16.81
CA PRO A 89 17.06 -1.21 15.71
C PRO A 89 16.43 -1.69 14.39
N LEU A 90 16.40 -3.01 14.13
CA LEU A 90 15.76 -3.58 12.94
C LEU A 90 14.25 -3.34 12.94
N ILE A 91 13.60 -3.57 14.09
CA ILE A 91 12.16 -3.39 14.26
C ILE A 91 11.80 -1.91 14.07
N GLN A 92 12.56 -1.01 14.71
CA GLN A 92 12.35 0.43 14.59
C GLN A 92 12.53 0.93 13.15
N THR A 93 13.56 0.44 12.46
CA THR A 93 13.85 0.82 11.06
C THR A 93 12.72 0.36 10.13
N ALA A 94 12.32 -0.91 10.23
CA ALA A 94 11.22 -1.42 9.42
C ALA A 94 9.92 -0.64 9.69
N ARG A 95 9.70 -0.26 10.96
CA ARG A 95 8.53 0.52 11.34
C ARG A 95 8.51 1.90 10.69
N ALA A 96 9.64 2.59 10.72
CA ALA A 96 9.84 3.89 10.06
C ALA A 96 9.65 3.76 8.54
N ILE A 97 10.15 2.68 7.92
CA ILE A 97 9.96 2.43 6.49
C ILE A 97 8.46 2.33 6.14
N ASN A 98 7.67 1.50 6.84
CA ASN A 98 6.24 1.42 6.47
C ASN A 98 5.43 2.65 6.88
N ALA A 99 5.81 3.36 7.94
CA ALA A 99 5.17 4.62 8.33
C ALA A 99 5.41 5.73 7.29
N PHE A 100 6.48 5.65 6.51
CA PHE A 100 6.75 6.59 5.41
C PHE A 100 6.02 6.25 4.11
N MET A 101 5.44 5.06 3.98
CA MET A 101 4.83 4.64 2.70
C MET A 101 3.63 5.48 2.24
N PRO A 102 2.77 6.02 3.13
CA PRO A 102 1.76 7.00 2.74
C PRO A 102 2.36 8.20 2.01
N GLU A 103 3.38 8.83 2.59
CA GLU A 103 4.08 9.96 1.99
C GLU A 103 4.72 9.59 0.64
N PHE A 104 5.37 8.42 0.57
CA PHE A 104 5.94 7.91 -0.68
C PHE A 104 4.90 7.72 -1.78
N VAL A 105 3.71 7.17 -1.47
CA VAL A 105 2.62 7.03 -2.45
C VAL A 105 2.13 8.40 -2.93
N VAL A 106 2.09 9.40 -2.05
CA VAL A 106 1.72 10.75 -2.45
C VAL A 106 2.79 11.39 -3.34
N GLU A 107 4.08 11.23 -3.04
CA GLU A 107 5.16 11.69 -3.93
C GLU A 107 5.09 11.03 -5.32
N LEU A 108 4.72 9.74 -5.39
CA LEU A 108 4.47 9.06 -6.66
C LEU A 108 3.28 9.67 -7.40
N THR A 109 2.20 9.94 -6.67
CA THR A 109 1.00 10.58 -7.21
C THR A 109 1.33 11.94 -7.80
N GLU A 110 2.10 12.76 -7.11
CA GLU A 110 2.55 14.08 -7.60
C GLU A 110 3.34 13.97 -8.91
N LYS A 111 4.26 12.99 -9.01
CA LYS A 111 5.03 12.74 -10.24
C LYS A 111 4.13 12.30 -11.39
N LEU A 112 3.15 11.42 -11.13
CA LEU A 112 2.22 10.91 -12.14
C LEU A 112 1.17 11.93 -12.59
N MET A 113 0.97 12.99 -11.81
CA MET A 113 -0.03 14.03 -12.04
C MET A 113 0.57 15.34 -12.60
N GLN A 114 1.86 15.38 -12.94
CA GLN A 114 2.53 16.60 -13.43
C GLN A 114 1.92 17.17 -14.72
N ASP A 115 1.46 16.29 -15.62
CA ASP A 115 0.82 16.61 -16.90
C ASP A 115 -0.71 16.42 -16.87
N ALA A 116 -1.29 16.21 -15.68
CA ALA A 116 -2.72 15.97 -15.54
C ALA A 116 -3.55 17.25 -15.84
N PRO A 117 -4.65 17.14 -16.60
CA PRO A 117 -5.54 18.26 -16.90
C PRO A 117 -6.37 18.69 -15.68
N THR A 118 -6.56 17.79 -14.72
CA THR A 118 -7.29 18.03 -13.47
C THR A 118 -6.43 17.65 -12.27
N LYS A 119 -6.65 18.31 -11.13
CA LYS A 119 -6.07 17.91 -9.84
C LYS A 119 -6.91 16.84 -9.13
N LYS A 120 -7.81 16.18 -9.85
CA LYS A 120 -8.72 15.20 -9.26
C LYS A 120 -8.12 13.80 -9.27
N VAL A 121 -8.08 13.18 -8.10
CA VAL A 121 -7.62 11.81 -7.88
C VAL A 121 -8.75 11.01 -7.26
N THR A 122 -9.01 9.82 -7.80
CA THR A 122 -9.98 8.89 -7.23
C THR A 122 -9.25 7.87 -6.37
N VAL A 123 -9.63 7.74 -5.10
CA VAL A 123 -9.13 6.72 -4.17
C VAL A 123 -10.12 5.56 -4.12
N PHE A 124 -9.63 4.36 -4.41
CA PHE A 124 -10.33 3.09 -4.25
C PHE A 124 -9.83 2.37 -3.00
N GLY A 125 -10.71 2.28 -2.01
CA GLY A 125 -10.47 1.66 -0.71
C GLY A 125 -9.95 2.63 0.34
N LEU A 126 -10.61 2.65 1.48
CA LEU A 126 -10.35 3.51 2.64
C LEU A 126 -9.96 2.71 3.89
N THR A 127 -10.20 1.40 3.90
CA THR A 127 -9.88 0.54 5.05
C THR A 127 -8.43 0.08 5.05
N TYR A 128 -7.94 -0.39 6.20
CA TYR A 128 -6.55 -0.84 6.32
C TYR A 128 -6.30 -2.22 5.69
N LYS A 129 -7.36 -2.96 5.35
CA LYS A 129 -7.34 -4.32 4.81
C LYS A 129 -8.57 -4.56 3.94
N GLY A 130 -8.44 -5.35 2.88
CA GLY A 130 -9.59 -5.73 2.05
C GLY A 130 -10.74 -6.42 2.80
N ASN A 131 -11.94 -6.13 2.31
CA ASN A 131 -13.22 -6.75 2.64
C ASN A 131 -13.66 -6.58 4.11
N ILE A 132 -13.31 -5.44 4.72
CA ILE A 132 -13.81 -5.00 6.02
C ILE A 132 -14.26 -3.54 5.93
N ASP A 133 -14.88 -3.01 6.98
CA ASP A 133 -15.41 -1.64 7.09
C ASP A 133 -14.59 -0.73 8.02
N ASP A 134 -13.47 -1.22 8.57
CA ASP A 134 -12.67 -0.51 9.57
C ASP A 134 -11.61 0.42 8.92
N ILE A 135 -11.84 1.73 9.06
CA ILE A 135 -10.95 2.79 8.57
C ILE A 135 -9.92 3.27 9.61
N ARG A 136 -9.97 2.76 10.85
CA ARG A 136 -9.07 3.21 11.91
C ARG A 136 -7.63 2.80 11.60
N GLU A 137 -6.70 3.72 11.84
CA GLU A 137 -5.27 3.53 11.53
C GLU A 137 -5.04 3.08 10.08
N SER A 138 -5.88 3.51 9.14
CA SER A 138 -5.76 3.13 7.74
C SER A 138 -4.74 4.02 7.02
N PRO A 139 -3.73 3.45 6.33
CA PRO A 139 -2.82 4.23 5.51
C PRO A 139 -3.54 4.93 4.35
N ALA A 140 -4.69 4.41 3.90
CA ALA A 140 -5.49 5.05 2.87
C ALA A 140 -6.05 6.41 3.34
N MET A 141 -6.49 6.49 4.60
CA MET A 141 -7.00 7.74 5.18
C MET A 141 -5.88 8.78 5.34
N GLU A 142 -4.67 8.34 5.70
CA GLU A 142 -3.50 9.22 5.75
C GLU A 142 -3.12 9.76 4.36
N ILE A 143 -3.09 8.89 3.34
CA ILE A 143 -2.85 9.29 1.94
C ILE A 143 -3.90 10.30 1.46
N VAL A 144 -5.18 10.08 1.75
CA VAL A 144 -6.27 11.02 1.43
C VAL A 144 -6.00 12.39 2.05
N ALA A 145 -5.69 12.43 3.36
CA ALA A 145 -5.43 13.68 4.06
C ALA A 145 -4.20 14.43 3.50
N LEU A 146 -3.13 13.70 3.17
CA LEU A 146 -1.92 14.25 2.57
C LEU A 146 -2.16 14.81 1.16
N LEU A 147 -2.96 14.13 0.34
CA LEU A 147 -3.35 14.61 -1.00
C LEU A 147 -4.22 15.87 -0.91
N GLU A 148 -5.22 15.88 -0.04
CA GLU A 148 -6.07 17.04 0.20
C GLU A 148 -5.23 18.26 0.68
N ALA A 149 -4.27 18.03 1.59
CA ALA A 149 -3.34 19.07 2.05
C ALA A 149 -2.44 19.64 0.94
N ARG A 150 -2.14 18.85 -0.11
CA ARG A 150 -1.40 19.26 -1.31
C ARG A 150 -2.29 19.91 -2.39
N GLY A 151 -3.59 20.08 -2.11
CA GLY A 151 -4.54 20.74 -2.99
C GLY A 151 -5.08 19.87 -4.12
N TYR A 152 -5.06 18.53 -3.95
CA TYR A 152 -5.79 17.61 -4.82
C TYR A 152 -7.26 17.56 -4.43
N GLU A 153 -8.13 17.40 -5.42
CA GLU A 153 -9.53 17.02 -5.20
C GLU A 153 -9.59 15.49 -5.09
N VAL A 154 -9.94 14.97 -3.92
CA VAL A 154 -9.94 13.52 -3.68
C VAL A 154 -11.35 12.96 -3.67
N ALA A 155 -11.72 12.27 -4.74
CA ALA A 155 -12.93 11.46 -4.80
C ALA A 155 -12.68 10.10 -4.15
N LYS A 156 -13.63 9.59 -3.36
CA LYS A 156 -13.42 8.39 -2.52
C LYS A 156 -14.49 7.36 -2.86
N HIS A 157 -14.07 6.12 -3.10
CA HIS A 157 -14.97 4.99 -3.27
C HIS A 157 -14.45 3.80 -2.46
N ASP A 158 -15.28 3.29 -1.56
CA ASP A 158 -15.05 2.06 -0.81
C ASP A 158 -16.40 1.35 -0.64
N PRO A 159 -16.55 0.10 -1.13
CA PRO A 159 -17.83 -0.60 -1.07
C PRO A 159 -18.24 -1.05 0.34
N HIS A 160 -17.33 -1.03 1.32
CA HIS A 160 -17.57 -1.50 2.69
C HIS A 160 -17.73 -0.36 3.69
N VAL A 161 -17.36 0.87 3.33
CA VAL A 161 -17.40 2.04 4.23
C VAL A 161 -18.56 2.94 3.86
N VAL A 162 -19.49 3.16 4.80
CA VAL A 162 -20.72 3.95 4.57
C VAL A 162 -20.44 5.40 4.15
N SER A 163 -19.31 5.99 4.58
CA SER A 163 -18.87 7.34 4.18
C SER A 163 -18.04 7.37 2.89
N GLY A 164 -17.91 6.24 2.18
CA GLY A 164 -17.40 6.19 0.82
C GLY A 164 -18.48 6.71 -0.13
N ASP A 165 -18.72 8.02 -0.11
CA ASP A 165 -19.95 8.67 -0.56
C ASP A 165 -20.30 8.48 -2.05
N LEU A 166 -19.35 8.03 -2.88
CA LEU A 166 -19.53 7.94 -4.33
C LEU A 166 -19.53 6.48 -4.81
N SER A 167 -20.42 6.18 -5.77
CA SER A 167 -20.27 4.96 -6.55
C SER A 167 -18.96 4.99 -7.35
N MET A 168 -18.48 3.81 -7.75
CA MET A 168 -17.25 3.69 -8.56
C MET A 168 -17.27 4.60 -9.79
N ASN A 169 -18.42 4.67 -10.47
CA ASN A 169 -18.59 5.47 -11.68
C ASN A 169 -18.61 6.97 -11.41
N GLU A 170 -19.19 7.41 -10.30
CA GLU A 170 -19.23 8.83 -9.91
C GLU A 170 -17.85 9.31 -9.44
N ALA A 171 -17.15 8.46 -8.69
CA ALA A 171 -15.84 8.77 -8.15
C ALA A 171 -14.80 9.02 -9.25
N CYS A 172 -14.91 8.36 -10.41
CA CYS A 172 -13.98 8.47 -11.53
C CYS A 172 -14.21 9.65 -12.48
N VAL A 173 -15.35 10.36 -12.38
CA VAL A 173 -15.67 11.48 -13.29
C VAL A 173 -14.62 12.57 -13.21
N ASP A 174 -14.03 12.94 -14.35
CA ASP A 174 -12.98 13.98 -14.50
C ASP A 174 -11.68 13.73 -13.71
N SER A 175 -11.52 12.53 -13.15
CA SER A 175 -10.28 12.16 -12.47
C SER A 175 -9.14 11.93 -13.47
N SER A 176 -7.93 12.32 -13.08
CA SER A 176 -6.73 12.07 -13.89
C SER A 176 -5.91 10.87 -13.41
N LEU A 177 -6.23 10.32 -12.23
CA LEU A 177 -5.60 9.12 -11.67
C LEU A 177 -6.56 8.39 -10.73
N ILE A 178 -6.61 7.06 -10.83
CA ILE A 178 -7.13 6.18 -9.79
C ILE A 178 -5.97 5.69 -8.92
N LEU A 179 -6.11 5.79 -7.60
CA LEU A 179 -5.24 5.17 -6.60
C LEU A 179 -5.97 4.00 -5.95
N VAL A 180 -5.51 2.78 -6.16
CA VAL A 180 -6.04 1.61 -5.45
C VAL A 180 -5.20 1.40 -4.19
N LEU A 181 -5.80 1.66 -3.03
CA LEU A 181 -5.12 1.66 -1.72
C LEU A 181 -5.49 0.47 -0.86
N THR A 182 -6.58 -0.24 -1.18
CA THR A 182 -7.03 -1.42 -0.44
C THR A 182 -7.30 -2.59 -1.39
N ASP A 183 -7.05 -3.82 -0.94
CA ASP A 183 -7.25 -5.07 -1.69
C ASP A 183 -8.65 -5.65 -1.50
N HIS A 184 -9.68 -4.83 -1.68
CA HIS A 184 -11.07 -5.31 -1.75
C HIS A 184 -11.28 -6.21 -2.99
N SER A 185 -12.09 -7.24 -2.84
CA SER A 185 -12.38 -8.20 -3.92
C SER A 185 -13.03 -7.52 -5.13
N GLU A 186 -13.81 -6.46 -4.89
CA GLU A 186 -14.48 -5.64 -5.89
C GLU A 186 -13.50 -4.90 -6.80
N PHE A 187 -12.24 -4.70 -6.38
CA PHE A 187 -11.24 -4.02 -7.19
C PHE A 187 -10.39 -4.97 -8.03
N ILE A 188 -10.66 -6.27 -8.00
CA ILE A 188 -10.05 -7.24 -8.94
C ILE A 188 -10.44 -6.89 -10.39
N ASP A 189 -11.67 -6.40 -10.59
CA ASP A 189 -12.19 -5.96 -11.88
C ASP A 189 -12.71 -4.53 -11.77
N ILE A 190 -12.05 -3.59 -12.44
CA ILE A 190 -12.46 -2.19 -12.47
C ILE A 190 -13.22 -1.93 -13.76
N ALA A 191 -14.51 -1.67 -13.61
CA ALA A 191 -15.48 -1.51 -14.70
C ALA A 191 -15.01 -0.48 -15.74
N SER A 192 -15.20 -0.81 -17.02
CA SER A 192 -14.82 0.06 -18.13
C SER A 192 -15.64 1.36 -18.15
N GLU A 193 -16.87 1.31 -17.66
CA GLU A 193 -17.76 2.45 -17.52
C GLU A 193 -17.19 3.49 -16.53
N ALA A 194 -16.51 3.04 -15.48
CA ALA A 194 -15.89 3.93 -14.51
C ALA A 194 -14.69 4.67 -15.14
N THR A 195 -13.81 3.93 -15.82
CA THR A 195 -12.59 4.50 -16.41
C THR A 195 -12.84 5.33 -17.66
N ALA A 196 -13.94 5.06 -18.39
CA ALA A 196 -14.37 5.85 -19.55
C ALA A 196 -14.77 7.30 -19.21
N ARG A 197 -15.06 7.60 -17.94
CA ARG A 197 -15.44 8.95 -17.48
C ARG A 197 -14.28 9.76 -16.90
N MET A 198 -13.08 9.19 -16.90
CA MET A 198 -11.87 9.87 -16.43
C MET A 198 -11.39 10.91 -17.44
N ALA A 199 -10.77 11.98 -16.95
CA ALA A 199 -10.08 12.96 -17.80
C ALA A 199 -8.83 12.33 -18.44
N ILE A 200 -8.10 11.53 -17.67
CA ILE A 200 -7.02 10.67 -18.17
C ILE A 200 -7.14 9.29 -17.50
N PRO A 201 -7.24 8.19 -18.28
CA PRO A 201 -7.38 6.85 -17.72
C PRO A 201 -6.02 6.30 -17.24
N ARG A 202 -5.56 6.77 -16.08
CA ARG A 202 -4.36 6.26 -15.39
C ARG A 202 -4.73 5.63 -14.06
N MET A 203 -3.97 4.61 -13.66
CA MET A 203 -4.18 3.93 -12.39
C MET A 203 -2.86 3.54 -11.74
N LEU A 204 -2.69 3.84 -10.46
CA LEU A 204 -1.63 3.29 -9.62
C LEU A 204 -2.26 2.33 -8.60
N ASP A 205 -2.03 1.04 -8.82
CA ASP A 205 -2.44 -0.03 -7.94
C ASP A 205 -1.32 -0.35 -6.93
N THR A 206 -1.47 0.19 -5.72
CA THR A 206 -0.48 -0.02 -4.64
C THR A 206 -0.57 -1.41 -4.03
N LYS A 207 -1.64 -2.15 -4.30
CA LYS A 207 -1.96 -3.47 -3.72
C LYS A 207 -1.79 -4.62 -4.71
N ASN A 208 -1.55 -4.31 -5.99
CA ASN A 208 -1.45 -5.28 -7.09
C ASN A 208 -2.65 -6.24 -7.17
N ILE A 209 -3.84 -5.72 -6.82
CA ILE A 209 -5.09 -6.49 -6.74
C ILE A 209 -5.83 -6.52 -8.09
N VAL A 210 -5.75 -5.43 -8.86
CA VAL A 210 -6.46 -5.29 -10.13
C VAL A 210 -5.96 -6.35 -11.10
N LYS A 211 -6.87 -7.02 -11.80
CA LYS A 211 -6.56 -8.01 -12.85
C LYS A 211 -7.16 -7.61 -14.19
N THR A 212 -8.35 -7.01 -14.15
CA THR A 212 -9.08 -6.61 -15.36
C THR A 212 -9.48 -5.13 -15.25
N THR A 213 -9.31 -4.41 -16.35
CA THR A 213 -9.80 -3.04 -16.56
C THR A 213 -9.82 -2.74 -18.07
N ALA A 214 -10.30 -1.57 -18.47
CA ALA A 214 -10.34 -1.18 -19.88
C ALA A 214 -8.94 -1.09 -20.52
N GLU A 215 -8.80 -1.50 -21.79
CA GLU A 215 -7.51 -1.59 -22.49
C GLU A 215 -6.77 -0.25 -22.63
N ASN A 216 -7.51 0.85 -22.66
CA ASN A 216 -6.95 2.21 -22.77
C ASN A 216 -6.41 2.76 -21.44
N VAL A 217 -6.56 2.03 -20.33
CA VAL A 217 -6.07 2.45 -19.01
C VAL A 217 -4.58 2.17 -18.88
N THR A 218 -3.80 3.21 -18.63
CA THR A 218 -2.39 3.05 -18.24
C THR A 218 -2.33 2.57 -16.80
N ARG A 219 -2.14 1.26 -16.62
CA ARG A 219 -2.08 0.61 -15.30
C ARG A 219 -0.65 0.47 -14.81
N MET A 220 -0.40 1.01 -13.62
CA MET A 220 0.87 0.99 -12.91
C MET A 220 0.68 0.29 -11.57
N HIS A 221 1.75 -0.28 -11.03
CA HIS A 221 1.85 -0.79 -9.67
C HIS A 221 3.22 -0.45 -9.11
N LEU A 222 3.41 -0.63 -7.80
CA LEU A 222 4.66 -0.25 -7.11
C LEU A 222 5.92 -0.85 -7.77
N GLY A 223 5.83 -2.05 -8.36
CA GLY A 223 6.94 -2.66 -9.09
C GLY A 223 7.37 -1.93 -10.36
N ASN A 224 6.42 -1.45 -11.19
CA ASN A 224 6.70 -0.94 -12.54
C ASN A 224 6.51 0.57 -12.69
N VAL A 225 6.10 1.28 -11.63
CA VAL A 225 5.82 2.73 -11.67
C VAL A 225 7.01 3.57 -12.15
N HIS A 226 8.24 3.07 -11.98
CA HIS A 226 9.46 3.69 -12.48
C HIS A 226 9.48 3.92 -14.00
N LEU A 227 8.71 3.14 -14.77
CA LEU A 227 8.55 3.32 -16.22
C LEU A 227 7.75 4.59 -16.58
N HIS A 228 7.03 5.16 -15.61
CA HIS A 228 6.08 6.27 -15.81
C HIS A 228 6.41 7.53 -15.01
N THR A 229 7.41 7.46 -14.12
CA THR A 229 7.88 8.62 -13.37
C THR A 229 9.27 9.05 -13.86
N PRO A 230 9.47 10.31 -14.30
CA PRO A 230 10.79 10.77 -14.73
C PRO A 230 11.80 10.70 -13.58
N PHE A 231 12.88 9.95 -13.79
CA PHE A 231 13.94 9.77 -12.80
C PHE A 231 14.87 11.00 -12.80
N ARG A 232 15.04 11.65 -11.64
CA ARG A 232 16.21 12.51 -11.42
C ARG A 232 17.34 11.61 -10.96
N LYS A 233 18.37 11.45 -11.79
CA LYS A 233 19.68 11.00 -11.28
C LYS A 233 20.11 12.00 -10.22
N THR A 234 20.13 11.58 -8.96
CA THR A 234 20.92 12.26 -7.93
C THR A 234 22.35 12.27 -8.48
N ALA A 235 22.90 13.48 -8.67
CA ALA A 235 24.29 13.63 -9.05
C ALA A 235 25.14 12.85 -8.05
N GLN A 236 25.95 11.91 -8.55
CA GLN A 236 26.99 11.29 -7.76
C GLN A 236 27.86 12.42 -7.19
N ILE A 237 27.96 12.49 -5.87
CA ILE A 237 29.02 13.23 -5.17
C ILE A 237 30.17 12.26 -4.97
#